data_AF-A0AAJ5MQU5-F1
#
_entry.id   AF-A0AAJ5MQU5-F1
#
_cell.length_a   1.000
_cell.length_b   1.000
_cell.length_c   1.000
_cell.angle_alpha   90.00
_cell.angle_beta   90.00
_cell.angle_gamma   90.00
#
_symmetry.space_group_name_H-M   'P 1'
#
loop_
_entity.id
_entity.type
_entity.pdbx_description
1 polymer ?
#
loop_
_entity_poly.entity_id
_entity_poly.type
_entity_poly.pdbx_seq_one_letter_code
_entity_poly.pdbx_strand_id
1 'polypeptide(L)'
;MTTVSSLIGPWKDAASTTLLQRCRDAWDTPFEALSDLLVATFLSQRIAVPQLLVEARRRLDAEPRDGTEYFEGQLAEAVSALKTDSV
;
A
#
# COMPACT_ATOMS: atom_id res chain seq x y z
N MET A 1 -5.57 -9.37 -12.63
CA MET A 1 -4.51 -9.11 -11.63
C MET A 1 -4.27 -7.61 -11.63
N THR A 2 -4.57 -6.92 -10.53
CA THR A 2 -4.56 -5.45 -10.46
C THR A 2 -3.24 -4.97 -9.84
N THR A 3 -2.55 -4.08 -10.54
CA THR A 3 -1.30 -3.41 -10.10
C THR A 3 -1.54 -1.89 -10.04
N VAL A 4 -0.61 -1.14 -9.44
CA VAL A 4 -0.70 0.33 -9.47
C VAL A 4 -0.59 0.83 -10.90
N SER A 5 0.36 0.29 -11.68
CA SER A 5 0.56 0.63 -13.08
C SER A 5 -0.67 0.41 -13.96
N SER A 6 -1.44 -0.66 -13.71
CA SER A 6 -2.67 -0.96 -14.45
C SER A 6 -3.81 0.02 -14.17
N LEU A 7 -3.78 0.72 -13.03
CA LEU A 7 -4.82 1.66 -12.62
C LEU A 7 -4.50 3.11 -12.99
N ILE A 8 -3.25 3.55 -12.76
CA ILE A 8 -2.87 4.96 -12.91
C ILE A 8 -1.76 5.18 -13.95
N GLY A 9 -1.30 4.12 -14.61
CA GLY A 9 -0.26 4.15 -15.64
C GLY A 9 1.16 3.95 -15.11
N PRO A 10 2.16 3.94 -16.01
CA PRO A 10 3.55 3.74 -15.63
C PRO A 10 4.04 4.88 -14.72
N TRP A 11 5.01 4.57 -13.86
CA TRP A 11 5.69 5.59 -13.04
C TRP A 11 6.45 6.58 -13.93
N LYS A 12 6.29 7.89 -13.67
CA LYS A 12 6.85 8.95 -14.55
C LYS A 12 7.92 9.84 -13.88
N ASP A 13 7.99 9.85 -12.55
CA ASP A 13 8.79 10.83 -11.81
C ASP A 13 10.11 10.26 -11.25
N ALA A 14 10.94 11.12 -10.67
CA ALA A 14 12.08 10.65 -9.88
C ALA A 14 11.59 10.15 -8.50
N ALA A 15 12.03 8.95 -8.10
CA ALA A 15 11.79 8.41 -6.76
C ALA A 15 12.87 8.96 -5.80
N SER A 16 12.72 10.22 -5.39
CA SER A 16 13.75 10.99 -4.67
C SER A 16 13.97 10.59 -3.21
N THR A 17 13.08 9.76 -2.65
CA THR A 17 13.19 9.23 -1.29
C THR A 17 13.18 7.71 -1.31
N THR A 18 13.74 7.09 -0.28
CA THR A 18 13.70 5.63 -0.12
C THR A 18 12.27 5.08 -0.05
N LEU A 19 11.32 5.87 0.44
CA LEU A 19 9.91 5.52 0.48
C LEU A 19 9.30 5.48 -0.92
N LEU A 20 9.52 6.51 -1.73
CA LEU A 20 9.06 6.54 -3.12
C LEU A 20 9.78 5.49 -3.98
N GLN A 21 11.05 5.19 -3.69
CA GLN A 21 11.77 4.12 -4.39
C GLN A 21 11.11 2.77 -4.18
N ARG A 22 10.63 2.46 -2.97
CA ARG A 22 9.88 1.23 -2.71
C ARG A 22 8.54 1.19 -3.44
N CYS A 23 7.81 2.31 -3.46
CA CYS A 23 6.59 2.40 -4.26
C CYS A 23 6.87 2.09 -5.73
N ARG A 24 7.97 2.64 -6.27
CA ARG A 24 8.40 2.39 -7.65
C ARG A 24 8.79 0.93 -7.86
N ASP A 25 9.56 0.33 -6.95
CA ASP A 25 10.01 -1.06 -7.08
C ASP A 25 8.82 -2.05 -7.02
N ALA A 26 7.76 -1.70 -6.30
CA ALA A 26 6.53 -2.49 -6.19
C ALA A 26 5.41 -2.06 -7.16
N TRP A 27 5.68 -1.14 -8.09
CA TRP A 27 4.64 -0.48 -8.91
C TRP A 27 3.83 -1.44 -9.79
N ASP A 28 4.51 -2.46 -10.31
CA ASP A 28 3.96 -3.51 -11.16
C ASP A 28 3.65 -4.79 -10.37
N THR A 29 3.81 -4.76 -9.04
CA THR A 29 3.46 -5.89 -8.19
C THR A 29 1.93 -5.95 -8.04
N PRO A 30 1.32 -7.12 -8.28
CA PRO A 30 -0.09 -7.36 -8.03
C PRO A 30 -0.49 -7.09 -6.59
N PHE A 31 -1.67 -6.51 -6.36
CA PHE A 31 -2.13 -6.15 -5.01
C PHE A 31 -2.18 -7.33 -4.04
N GLU A 32 -2.62 -8.50 -4.51
CA GLU A 32 -2.61 -9.75 -3.74
C GLU A 32 -1.21 -10.26 -3.37
N ALA A 33 -0.18 -9.85 -4.11
CA ALA A 33 1.22 -10.24 -3.93
C ALA A 33 2.07 -9.18 -3.22
N LEU A 34 1.51 -8.00 -2.93
CA LEU A 34 2.16 -7.01 -2.08
C LEU A 34 2.38 -7.56 -0.66
N SER A 35 3.28 -6.95 0.09
CA SER A 35 3.37 -7.21 1.52
C SER A 35 2.52 -6.20 2.31
N ASP A 36 2.21 -6.50 3.57
CA ASP A 36 1.51 -5.59 4.48
C ASP A 36 2.24 -4.25 4.61
N LEU A 37 3.59 -4.29 4.69
CA LEU A 37 4.42 -3.10 4.63
C LEU A 37 4.24 -2.29 3.33
N LEU A 38 4.20 -2.96 2.16
CA LEU A 38 4.05 -2.27 0.89
C LEU A 38 2.64 -1.66 0.74
N VAL A 39 1.60 -2.37 1.17
CA VAL A 39 0.24 -1.84 1.18
C VAL A 39 0.16 -0.62 2.10
N ALA A 40 0.71 -0.70 3.32
CA ALA A 40 0.77 0.43 4.25
C ALA A 40 1.55 1.62 3.67
N THR A 41 2.66 1.34 2.98
CA THR A 41 3.50 2.35 2.32
C THR A 41 2.73 3.07 1.21
N PHE A 42 2.06 2.35 0.31
CA PHE A 42 1.26 2.97 -0.75
C PHE A 42 0.10 3.81 -0.21
N LEU A 43 -0.63 3.31 0.81
CA LEU A 43 -1.70 4.05 1.46
C LEU A 43 -1.19 5.34 2.12
N SER A 44 -0.05 5.27 2.81
CA SER A 44 0.60 6.43 3.42
C SER A 44 1.02 7.48 2.40
N GLN A 45 1.33 7.07 1.17
CA GLN A 45 1.65 7.96 0.05
C GLN A 45 0.43 8.39 -0.78
N ARG A 46 -0.79 8.00 -0.38
CA ARG A 46 -2.06 8.30 -1.08
C ARG A 46 -2.11 7.77 -2.52
N ILE A 47 -1.47 6.63 -2.77
CA ILE A 47 -1.43 5.99 -4.09
C ILE A 47 -2.48 4.88 -4.15
N ALA A 48 -3.24 4.80 -5.26
CA ALA A 48 -4.26 3.76 -5.52
C ALA A 48 -5.19 3.45 -4.32
N VAL A 49 -5.55 4.49 -3.56
CA VAL A 49 -6.19 4.38 -2.25
C VAL A 49 -7.46 3.51 -2.25
N PRO A 50 -8.43 3.68 -3.16
CA PRO A 50 -9.68 2.93 -3.08
C PRO A 50 -9.46 1.41 -3.15
N GLN A 51 -8.62 0.96 -4.07
CA GLN A 51 -8.35 -0.47 -4.28
C GLN A 51 -7.43 -1.04 -3.19
N LEU A 52 -6.43 -0.28 -2.76
CA LEU A 52 -5.54 -0.73 -1.69
C LEU A 52 -6.22 -0.73 -0.31
N LEU A 53 -7.25 0.08 -0.09
CA LEU A 53 -8.08 -0.02 1.12
C LEU A 53 -8.85 -1.33 1.20
N VAL A 54 -9.37 -1.82 0.05
CA VAL A 54 -10.04 -3.12 -0.02
C VAL A 54 -9.05 -4.23 0.33
N GLU A 55 -7.86 -4.21 -0.29
CA GLU A 55 -6.82 -5.20 -0.03
C GLU A 55 -6.31 -5.13 1.42
N ALA A 56 -6.11 -3.93 1.96
CA ALA A 56 -5.70 -3.74 3.35
C ALA A 56 -6.72 -4.32 4.34
N ARG A 57 -8.02 -4.06 4.14
CA ARG A 57 -9.08 -4.64 4.98
C ARG A 57 -9.05 -6.16 4.91
N ARG A 58 -8.99 -6.73 3.70
CA ARG A 58 -8.90 -8.18 3.49
C ARG A 58 -7.74 -8.81 4.26
N ARG A 59 -6.58 -8.14 4.27
CA ARG A 59 -5.37 -8.60 4.96
C ARG A 59 -5.46 -8.44 6.48
N LEU A 60 -6.10 -7.40 6.99
CA LEU A 60 -6.32 -7.19 8.43
C LEU A 60 -7.31 -8.21 9.01
N ASP A 61 -8.23 -8.72 8.18
CA ASP A 61 -9.20 -9.74 8.57
C ASP A 61 -8.66 -11.19 8.39
N ALA A 62 -7.43 -11.35 7.86
CA ALA A 62 -6.84 -12.65 7.54
C ALA A 62 -5.63 -12.99 8.43
N GLU A 63 -5.51 -14.27 8.79
CA GLU A 63 -4.38 -14.82 9.54
C GLU A 63 -3.81 -16.07 8.82
N PRO A 64 -2.48 -16.30 8.82
CA PRO A 64 -1.46 -15.46 9.43
C PRO A 64 -1.15 -14.20 8.61
N ARG A 65 -0.85 -13.10 9.30
CA ARG A 65 -0.26 -11.88 8.71
C ARG A 65 1.16 -12.16 8.21
N ASP A 66 1.66 -11.37 7.25
CA ASP A 66 2.94 -11.66 6.59
C ASP A 66 4.19 -11.25 7.40
N GLY A 67 4.01 -10.54 8.51
CA GLY A 67 5.08 -10.13 9.42
C GLY A 67 6.08 -9.13 8.84
N THR A 68 5.77 -8.48 7.71
CA THR A 68 6.68 -7.56 7.03
C THR A 68 6.65 -6.12 7.55
N GLU A 69 5.66 -5.79 8.39
CA GLU A 69 5.51 -4.47 9.00
C GLU A 69 6.77 -4.07 9.80
N TYR A 70 7.08 -2.77 9.82
CA TYR A 70 8.20 -2.26 10.63
C TYR A 70 7.93 -2.27 12.11
N PHE A 71 6.65 -2.14 12.47
CA PHE A 71 6.16 -2.19 13.82
C PHE A 71 4.75 -2.78 13.78
N GLU A 72 4.33 -3.38 14.88
CA GLU A 72 3.04 -4.04 14.99
C GLU A 72 1.89 -3.06 14.75
N GLY A 73 1.01 -3.38 13.81
CA GLY A 73 -0.19 -2.59 13.51
C GLY A 73 0.01 -1.50 12.46
N GLN A 74 1.16 -1.47 11.78
CA GLN A 74 1.48 -0.44 10.78
C GLN A 74 0.41 -0.34 9.67
N LEU A 75 -0.10 -1.47 9.15
CA LEU A 75 -1.15 -1.43 8.14
C LEU A 75 -2.47 -0.87 8.69
N ALA A 76 -2.81 -1.22 9.93
CA ALA A 76 -4.03 -0.72 10.58
C ALA A 76 -3.97 0.79 10.82
N GLU A 77 -2.81 1.32 11.22
CA GLU A 77 -2.58 2.75 11.36
C GLU A 77 -2.72 3.48 10.02
N ALA A 78 -2.11 2.96 8.95
CA ALA A 78 -2.21 3.55 7.62
C ALA A 78 -3.66 3.62 7.13
N VAL A 79 -4.46 2.57 7.33
CA VAL A 79 -5.90 2.57 7.01
C VAL A 79 -6.68 3.59 7.86
N SER A 80 -6.33 3.74 9.13
CA SER A 80 -7.03 4.65 10.05
C SER A 80 -6.73 6.12 9.72
N ALA A 81 -5.49 6.45 9.35
CA ALA A 81 -5.09 7.80 8.94
C ALA A 81 -5.86 8.31 7.72
N LEU A 82 -6.33 7.42 6.84
CA LEU A 82 -7.15 7.80 5.68
C LEU A 82 -8.59 8.18 6.05
N LYS A 83 -9.12 7.65 7.17
CA LYS A 83 -10.48 7.97 7.64
C LYS A 83 -10.54 9.35 8.27
N THR A 84 -9.49 9.75 8.99
CA THR A 84 -9.41 11.04 9.68
C THR A 84 -9.39 12.21 8.70
N ASP A 85 -8.81 12.03 7.52
CA ASP A 85 -8.69 13.08 6.49
C ASP A 85 -9.99 13.35 5.71
N SER A 86 -11.07 12.62 6.00
CA SER A 86 -12.39 12.82 5.38
C SER A 86 -13.34 13.68 6.25
N VAL A 87 -12.80 14.36 7.28
CA VAL A 87 -13.53 15.27 8.18
C VAL A 87 -13.18 16.73 7.88
#